data_AF-A0A0A0JQ47-F1
#
_entry.id   AF-A0A0A0JQ47-F1
#
_cell.length_a   1.000
_cell.length_b   1.000
_cell.length_c   1.000
_cell.angle_alpha   90.00
_cell.angle_beta   90.00
_cell.angle_gamma   90.00
#
_symmetry.space_group_name_H-M   'P 1'
#
loop_
_entity.id
_entity.type
_entity.pdbx_description
1 polymer ?
#
loop_
_entity_poly.entity_id
_entity_poly.type
_entity_poly.pdbx_seq_one_letter_code
_entity_poly.pdbx_strand_id
1 'polypeptide(L)'
;MGARLSLGAYTGEVIRRSVGGEWRWDDEDPEAEVNVELVLPDGAVIWPVQRVMKSFKNGPDEGIAAFGVALGLEVGPPPAPRRRRFFGR
;
A
#
# COMPACT_ATOMS: atom_id res chain seq x y z
N MET A 1 -13.01 -5.56 7.98
CA MET A 1 -12.46 -4.25 7.57
C MET A 1 -11.10 -3.98 8.21
N GLY A 2 -10.96 -4.13 9.54
CA GLY A 2 -9.77 -3.75 10.32
C GLY A 2 -8.39 -4.11 9.74
N ALA A 3 -8.11 -5.37 9.37
CA ALA A 3 -6.78 -5.77 8.89
C ALA A 3 -6.32 -5.00 7.62
N ARG A 4 -7.27 -4.62 6.74
CA ARG A 4 -6.97 -3.84 5.54
C ARG A 4 -6.68 -2.37 5.87
N LEU A 5 -7.42 -1.81 6.82
CA LEU A 5 -7.16 -0.46 7.33
C LEU A 5 -5.78 -0.39 7.99
N SER A 6 -5.45 -1.35 8.86
CA SER A 6 -4.13 -1.41 9.51
C SER A 6 -2.99 -1.56 8.52
N LEU A 7 -3.15 -2.42 7.49
CA LEU A 7 -2.12 -2.58 6.46
C LEU A 7 -2.01 -1.33 5.57
N GLY A 8 -3.12 -0.66 5.28
CA GLY A 8 -3.15 0.61 4.56
C GLY A 8 -2.44 1.73 5.34
N ALA A 9 -2.77 1.90 6.62
CA ALA A 9 -2.10 2.86 7.51
C ALA A 9 -0.59 2.59 7.62
N TYR A 10 -0.20 1.32 7.80
CA TYR A 10 1.21 0.93 7.81
C TYR A 10 1.90 1.23 6.47
N THR A 11 1.25 0.91 5.35
CA THR A 11 1.79 1.18 4.01
C THR A 11 2.01 2.69 3.82
N GLY A 12 1.04 3.52 4.20
CA GLY A 12 1.17 4.97 4.14
C GLY A 12 2.26 5.51 5.06
N GLU A 13 2.41 4.99 6.27
CA GLU A 13 3.47 5.43 7.20
C GLU A 13 4.86 5.04 6.70
N VAL A 14 5.01 3.87 6.06
CA VAL A 14 6.28 3.50 5.40
C VAL A 14 6.60 4.47 4.27
N ILE A 15 5.65 4.73 3.37
CA ILE A 15 5.84 5.69 2.26
C ILE A 15 6.21 7.07 2.82
N ARG A 16 5.45 7.56 3.80
CA ARG A 16 5.68 8.86 4.44
C ARG A 16 7.10 8.99 5.03
N ARG A 17 7.60 7.94 5.68
CA ARG A 17 8.96 7.94 6.24
C ARG A 17 10.04 7.82 5.18
N SER A 18 9.76 7.12 4.09
CA SER A 18 10.73 6.89 3.02
C SER A 18 10.88 8.10 2.10
N VAL A 19 9.78 8.74 1.72
CA VAL A 19 9.78 9.82 0.71
C VAL A 19 9.16 11.13 1.17
N GLY A 20 8.74 11.21 2.44
CA GLY A 20 8.07 12.38 3.00
C GLY A 20 6.56 12.37 2.76
N GLY A 21 5.92 13.48 3.12
CA GLY A 21 4.49 13.69 2.93
C GLY A 21 3.70 13.84 4.23
N GLU A 22 2.45 14.27 4.08
CA GLU A 22 1.56 14.61 5.17
C GLU A 22 0.21 13.91 5.01
N TRP A 23 -0.26 13.35 6.12
CA TRP A 23 -1.58 12.74 6.18
C TRP A 23 -2.66 13.82 6.12
N ARG A 24 -3.70 13.56 5.33
CA ARG A 24 -4.90 14.40 5.24
C ARG A 24 -6.14 13.51 5.28
N TRP A 25 -7.16 13.97 5.98
CA TRP A 25 -8.47 13.32 6.04
C TRP A 25 -9.56 14.38 6.14
N ASP A 26 -10.78 13.97 5.82
CA ASP A 26 -11.99 14.79 5.92
C ASP A 26 -12.88 14.19 7.01
N ASP A 27 -13.12 14.92 8.09
CA ASP A 27 -13.94 14.46 9.22
C ASP A 27 -15.45 14.39 8.86
N GLU A 28 -15.86 14.99 7.74
CA GLU A 28 -17.23 14.92 7.23
C GLU A 28 -17.45 13.70 6.29
N ASP A 29 -16.37 13.01 5.89
CA ASP A 29 -16.46 11.84 5.03
C ASP A 29 -16.80 10.58 5.85
N PRO A 30 -17.97 9.93 5.63
CA PRO A 30 -18.31 8.67 6.32
C PRO A 30 -17.35 7.52 6.00
N GLU A 31 -16.56 7.63 4.93
CA GLU A 31 -15.51 6.69 4.53
C GLU A 31 -14.09 7.25 4.75
N ALA A 32 -13.92 8.24 5.64
CA ALA A 32 -12.63 8.90 5.92
C ALA A 32 -11.47 7.92 6.18
N GLU A 33 -11.72 6.82 6.89
CA GLU A 33 -10.68 5.80 7.14
C GLU A 33 -10.20 5.11 5.86
N VAL A 34 -11.08 4.97 4.86
CA VAL A 34 -10.76 4.38 3.55
C VAL A 34 -10.17 5.43 2.62
N ASN A 35 -10.68 6.66 2.68
CA ASN A 35 -10.34 7.79 1.83
C ASN A 35 -9.21 8.65 2.39
N VAL A 36 -8.58 8.25 3.49
CA VAL A 36 -7.41 8.95 4.04
C VAL A 36 -6.32 9.10 2.99
N GLU A 37 -5.85 10.33 2.86
CA GLU A 37 -4.88 10.78 1.86
C GLU A 37 -3.49 10.88 2.48
N LEU A 38 -2.48 10.56 1.67
CA LEU A 38 -1.11 10.99 1.90
C LEU A 38 -0.71 11.92 0.77
N VAL A 39 -0.45 13.19 1.11
CA VAL A 39 0.02 14.22 0.17
C VAL A 39 1.54 14.19 0.17
N LEU A 40 2.14 13.87 -0.98
CA LEU A 40 3.59 13.76 -1.16
C LEU A 40 4.24 15.14 -1.39
N PRO A 41 5.57 15.27 -1.24
CA PRO A 41 6.26 16.56 -1.36
C PRO A 41 6.13 17.24 -2.73
N ASP A 42 5.87 16.48 -3.78
CA ASP A 42 5.61 16.99 -5.14
C ASP A 42 4.14 17.40 -5.37
N GLY A 43 3.30 17.29 -4.35
CA GLY A 43 1.87 17.56 -4.41
C GLY A 43 1.03 16.39 -4.91
N ALA A 44 1.63 15.24 -5.25
CA ALA A 44 0.88 14.05 -5.60
C ALA A 44 0.06 13.55 -4.39
N VAL A 45 -1.16 13.12 -4.66
CA VAL A 45 -2.06 12.54 -3.64
C VAL A 45 -2.14 11.04 -3.86
N ILE A 46 -1.95 10.28 -2.79
CA ILE A 46 -2.19 8.83 -2.80
C ILE A 46 -3.17 8.45 -1.70
N TRP A 47 -3.87 7.33 -1.90
CA TRP A 47 -4.82 6.75 -0.95
C TRP A 47 -4.34 5.36 -0.50
N PRO A 48 -3.48 5.28 0.54
CA PRO A 48 -2.79 4.03 0.90
C PRO A 48 -3.74 2.88 1.22
N VAL A 49 -4.85 3.19 1.91
CA VAL A 49 -5.86 2.18 2.29
C VAL A 49 -6.56 1.63 1.06
N GLN A 50 -7.04 2.50 0.16
CA GLN A 50 -7.62 2.04 -1.10
C GLN A 50 -6.64 1.22 -1.93
N ARG A 51 -5.36 1.63 -1.99
CA ARG A 51 -4.33 0.89 -2.75
C ARG A 51 -4.17 -0.54 -2.23
N VAL A 52 -4.12 -0.71 -0.90
CA VAL A 52 -4.10 -2.04 -0.27
C VAL A 52 -5.37 -2.82 -0.59
N MET A 53 -6.55 -2.20 -0.49
CA MET A 53 -7.80 -2.89 -0.83
C MET A 53 -7.83 -3.35 -2.30
N LYS A 54 -7.35 -2.51 -3.23
CA LYS A 54 -7.23 -2.85 -4.65
C LYS A 54 -6.20 -3.95 -4.90
N SER A 55 -5.06 -3.96 -4.19
CA SER A 55 -4.05 -5.02 -4.33
C SER A 55 -4.60 -6.40 -3.96
N PHE A 56 -5.44 -6.49 -2.94
CA PHE A 56 -6.11 -7.75 -2.58
C PHE A 56 -7.16 -8.18 -3.60
N LYS A 57 -7.83 -7.22 -4.25
CA LYS A 57 -8.89 -7.49 -5.24
C LYS A 57 -8.33 -7.92 -6.60
N ASN A 58 -7.30 -7.19 -7.07
CA ASN A 58 -6.81 -7.28 -8.45
C ASN A 58 -5.52 -8.10 -8.56
N GLY A 59 -4.93 -8.52 -7.43
CA GLY A 59 -3.76 -9.38 -7.42
C GLY A 59 -2.45 -8.63 -7.76
N PRO A 60 -1.44 -9.34 -8.31
CA PRO A 60 -0.07 -8.82 -8.44
C PRO A 60 0.06 -7.53 -9.27
N ASP A 61 -0.83 -7.30 -10.24
CA ASP A 61 -0.81 -6.12 -11.09
C ASP A 61 -1.05 -4.82 -10.30
N GLU A 62 -1.70 -4.93 -9.14
CA GLU A 62 -1.86 -3.85 -8.16
C GLU A 62 -1.02 -4.04 -6.90
N GLY A 63 0.08 -4.79 -7.00
CA GLY A 63 0.97 -5.06 -5.89
C GLY A 63 1.51 -3.81 -5.20
N ILE A 64 1.65 -3.89 -3.87
CA ILE A 64 2.19 -2.81 -3.03
C ILE A 64 3.68 -2.57 -3.29
N ALA A 65 4.45 -3.63 -3.56
CA ALA A 65 5.87 -3.53 -3.88
C ALA A 65 6.11 -2.70 -5.16
N ALA A 66 5.39 -3.01 -6.24
CA ALA A 66 5.48 -2.26 -7.51
C ALA A 66 5.05 -0.79 -7.34
N PHE A 67 4.02 -0.56 -6.52
CA PHE A 67 3.59 0.80 -6.18
C PHE A 67 4.67 1.57 -5.42
N GLY A 68 5.32 0.95 -4.43
CA GLY A 68 6.43 1.56 -3.69
C GLY A 68 7.59 1.95 -4.61
N VAL A 69 7.98 1.07 -5.54
CA VAL A 69 9.02 1.38 -6.54
C VAL A 69 8.64 2.58 -7.39
N ALA A 70 7.38 2.67 -7.84
CA ALA A 70 6.89 3.81 -8.63
C ALA A 70 6.92 5.14 -7.86
N LEU A 71 6.82 5.09 -6.52
CA LEU A 71 6.95 6.25 -5.63
C LEU A 71 8.41 6.54 -5.21
N GLY A 72 9.39 5.77 -5.70
CA GLY A 72 10.80 5.98 -5.39
C GLY A 72 11.31 5.30 -4.12
N LEU A 73 10.55 4.35 -3.55
CA LEU A 73 11.01 3.57 -2.39
C LEU A 73 12.06 2.53 -2.81
N GLU A 74 13.07 2.33 -1.97
CA GLU A 74 13.97 1.19 -2.08
C GLU A 74 13.26 -0.09 -1.62
N VAL A 75 12.72 -0.84 -2.58
CA VAL A 75 12.05 -2.12 -2.35
C VAL A 75 13.00 -3.25 -2.72
N GLY A 76 13.24 -4.17 -1.78
CA GLY A 76 14.09 -5.34 -2.00
C GLY A 76 13.56 -6.31 -3.07
N PRO A 77 14.36 -7.31 -3.49
CA PRO A 77 13.97 -8.28 -4.49
C PRO A 77 12.73 -9.08 -4.04
N PRO A 78 11.89 -9.55 -4.98
CA PRO A 78 10.76 -10.40 -4.65
C PRO A 78 11.22 -11.67 -3.92
N PRO A 79 10.41 -12.21 -2.99
CA PRO A 79 10.76 -13.43 -2.28
C PRO A 79 10.95 -14.60 -3.25
N ALA A 80 11.90 -15.49 -2.94
CA ALA A 80 12.18 -16.65 -3.77
C ALA A 80 10.91 -17.50 -4.00
N PRO A 81 10.68 -18.03 -5.22
CA PRO A 81 9.52 -18.86 -5.49
C PRO A 81 9.45 -20.01 -4.50
N ARG A 82 8.27 -20.22 -3.90
CA ARG A 82 8.04 -21.37 -3.01
C ARG A 82 8.27 -22.65 -3.83
N ARG A 83 9.34 -23.40 -3.53
CA ARG A 83 9.60 -24.72 -4.13
C ARG A 83 8.36 -25.59 -3.88
N ARG A 84 7.59 -25.91 -4.93
CA ARG A 84 6.50 -26.90 -4.83
C ARG A 84 7.13 -28.21 -4.37
N ARG A 85 6.86 -28.63 -3.13
CA ARG A 85 7.13 -30.01 -2.70
C ARG A 85 6.20 -30.90 -3.52
N PHE A 86 6.74 -31.54 -4.54
CA PHE A 86 6.09 -32.67 -5.19
C PHE A 86 5.95 -33.77 -4.16
N PHE A 87 4.77 -33.90 -3.55
CA PHE A 87 4.38 -35.15 -2.92
C PHE A 87 3.95 -36.08 -4.06
N GLY A 88 4.91 -36.87 -4.54
CA GLY A 88 4.62 -38.01 -5.40
C GLY A 88 3.71 -38.98 -4.65
N ARG A 89 2.63 -39.41 -5.29
CA ARG A 89 1.88 -40.61 -4.93
C ARG A 89 2.68 -41.85 -5.33
#